data_AF-A0A139RLL3-F1
#
_entry.id   AF-A0A139RLL3-F1
#
_cell.length_a   1.000
_cell.length_b   1.000
_cell.length_c   1.000
_cell.angle_alpha   90.00
_cell.angle_beta   90.00
_cell.angle_gamma   90.00
#
_symmetry.space_group_name_H-M   'P 1'
#
loop_
_entity.id
_entity.type
_entity.pdbx_description
1 polymer ?
#
loop_
_entity_poly.entity_id
_entity_poly.type
_entity_poly.pdbx_seq_one_letter_code
_entity_poly.pdbx_strand_id
1 'polypeptide(L)'
;MVFVPTDNIISSTMETIKQVSIKYKVPVFGGSTEMVAIGGLYNYGTDYEGLGRQTARMVIRVLKGEKTENMPAELPEKLELHTNKEMAEALGIDISVLDSQE
;
A
#
# COMPACT_ATOMS: atom_id res chain seq x y z
N MET A 1 13.26 3.90 -11.49
CA MET A 1 12.14 3.61 -10.57
C MET A 1 11.83 4.88 -9.79
N VAL A 2 10.56 5.19 -9.57
CA VAL A 2 10.10 6.36 -8.80
C VAL A 2 9.38 5.86 -7.55
N PHE A 3 9.74 6.38 -6.38
CA PHE A 3 8.98 6.16 -5.16
C PHE A 3 7.91 7.23 -5.02
N VAL A 4 6.70 6.78 -4.68
CA VAL A 4 5.57 7.62 -4.32
C VAL A 4 5.23 7.34 -2.86
N PRO A 5 5.32 8.33 -1.96
CA PRO A 5 4.92 8.15 -0.56
C PRO A 5 3.39 7.99 -0.43
N THR A 6 2.90 7.69 0.76
CA THR A 6 1.46 7.72 1.09
C THR A 6 0.90 9.14 1.05
N ASP A 7 0.62 9.63 -0.16
CA ASP A 7 0.10 10.96 -0.45
C ASP A 7 -1.24 10.85 -1.21
N ASN A 8 -2.28 11.50 -0.67
CA ASN A 8 -3.63 11.41 -1.20
C ASN A 8 -3.78 12.10 -2.58
N ILE A 9 -2.99 13.14 -2.86
CA ILE A 9 -3.00 13.81 -4.17
C ILE A 9 -2.36 12.89 -5.20
N ILE A 10 -1.27 12.23 -4.86
CA ILE A 10 -0.64 11.28 -5.78
C ILE A 10 -1.52 10.04 -5.98
N SER A 11 -2.13 9.51 -4.91
CA SER A 11 -3.03 8.37 -4.99
C SER A 11 -4.25 8.64 -5.89
N SER A 12 -4.80 9.86 -5.85
CA SER A 12 -5.96 10.22 -6.70
C SER A 12 -5.59 10.47 -8.16
N THR A 13 -4.30 10.66 -8.47
CA THR A 13 -3.79 10.90 -9.83
C THR A 13 -3.02 9.70 -10.40
N MET A 14 -3.16 8.53 -9.75
CA MET A 14 -2.36 7.35 -10.04
C MET A 14 -2.58 6.79 -11.45
N GLU A 15 -3.77 7.01 -12.04
CA GLU A 15 -4.04 6.65 -13.44
C GLU A 15 -3.15 7.43 -14.41
N THR A 16 -2.97 8.74 -14.21
CA THR A 16 -2.05 9.55 -15.02
C THR A 16 -0.61 9.03 -14.88
N ILE A 17 -0.22 8.69 -13.65
CA ILE A 17 1.13 8.18 -13.38
C ILE A 17 1.35 6.82 -14.04
N LYS A 18 0.35 5.94 -14.04
CA LYS A 18 0.38 4.67 -14.78
C LYS A 18 0.70 4.87 -16.26
N GLN A 19 -0.03 5.77 -16.92
CA GLN A 19 0.18 6.05 -18.34
C GLN A 19 1.60 6.55 -18.63
N VAL A 20 2.12 7.45 -17.79
CA VAL A 20 3.49 7.97 -17.89
C VAL A 20 4.53 6.88 -17.60
N SER A 21 4.30 6.05 -16.57
CA SER A 21 5.15 4.92 -16.18
C SER A 21 5.32 3.93 -17.33
N ILE A 22 4.21 3.52 -17.96
CA ILE A 22 4.22 2.61 -19.11
C ILE A 22 4.92 3.25 -20.31
N LYS A 23 4.59 4.51 -20.63
CA LYS A 23 5.16 5.23 -21.78
C LYS A 23 6.68 5.34 -21.71
N TYR A 24 7.22 5.66 -20.54
CA TYR A 24 8.66 5.84 -20.35
C TYR A 24 9.37 4.61 -19.78
N LYS A 25 8.65 3.51 -19.56
CA LYS A 25 9.16 2.28 -18.94
C LYS A 25 9.84 2.53 -17.59
N VAL A 26 9.27 3.43 -16.79
CA VAL A 26 9.79 3.76 -15.45
C VAL A 26 8.87 3.15 -14.40
N PRO A 27 9.32 2.15 -13.61
CA PRO A 27 8.51 1.54 -12.57
C PRO A 27 8.18 2.51 -11.45
N VAL A 28 7.01 2.34 -10.84
CA VAL A 28 6.57 3.09 -9.67
C VAL A 28 6.45 2.18 -8.46
N PHE A 29 7.16 2.50 -7.40
CA PHE A 29 7.01 1.90 -6.08
C PHE A 29 6.03 2.77 -5.28
N GLY A 30 4.84 2.24 -5.01
CA GLY A 30 3.77 2.97 -4.34
C GLY A 30 3.84 2.78 -2.83
N GLY A 31 3.55 3.84 -2.06
CA GLY A 31 3.54 3.79 -0.60
C GLY A 31 2.27 3.14 -0.01
N SER A 32 1.26 2.86 -0.83
CA SER A 32 0.01 2.22 -0.41
C SER A 32 -0.41 1.12 -1.38
N THR A 33 -1.22 0.19 -0.89
CA THR A 33 -1.73 -0.95 -1.67
C THR A 33 -2.67 -0.51 -2.78
N GLU A 34 -3.43 0.58 -2.58
CA GLU A 34 -4.31 1.18 -3.59
C GLU A 34 -3.53 1.71 -4.79
N MET A 35 -2.35 2.31 -4.55
CA MET A 35 -1.50 2.79 -5.64
C MET A 35 -1.03 1.64 -6.52
N VAL A 36 -0.71 0.48 -5.93
CA VAL A 36 -0.35 -0.75 -6.66
C VAL A 36 -1.55 -1.26 -7.47
N ALA A 37 -2.74 -1.27 -6.89
CA ALA A 37 -3.96 -1.71 -7.57
C ALA A 37 -4.27 -0.88 -8.83
N ILE A 38 -3.96 0.43 -8.82
CA ILE A 38 -4.23 1.30 -9.97
C ILE A 38 -3.11 1.21 -11.03
N GLY A 39 -1.84 1.24 -10.64
CA GLY A 39 -0.74 1.26 -11.62
C GLY A 39 0.68 1.32 -11.07
N GLY A 40 0.87 1.21 -9.75
CA GLY A 40 2.18 0.94 -9.15
C GLY A 40 2.63 -0.49 -9.43
N LEU A 41 3.94 -0.73 -9.52
CA LEU A 41 4.49 -2.07 -9.74
C LEU A 41 4.38 -2.92 -8.48
N TYR A 42 4.78 -2.37 -7.33
CA TYR A 42 4.68 -3.05 -6.03
C TYR A 42 4.67 -2.05 -4.86
N ASN A 43 4.29 -2.55 -3.70
CA ASN A 43 4.33 -1.91 -2.39
C ASN A 43 4.72 -2.98 -1.36
N TYR A 44 5.56 -2.62 -0.39
CA TYR A 44 5.71 -3.40 0.84
C TYR A 44 5.29 -2.51 1.99
N GLY A 45 4.08 -2.71 2.49
CA GLY A 45 3.46 -1.72 3.36
C GLY A 45 2.22 -2.24 4.05
N THR A 46 1.50 -1.32 4.66
CA THR A 46 0.35 -1.62 5.51
C THR A 46 -0.76 -2.34 4.74
N ASP A 47 -1.22 -3.47 5.29
CA ASP A 47 -2.53 -4.01 4.97
C ASP A 47 -3.60 -3.09 5.59
N TYR A 48 -4.23 -2.26 4.75
CA TYR A 48 -5.24 -1.30 5.20
C TYR A 48 -6.52 -1.97 5.72
N GLU A 49 -6.86 -3.18 5.26
CA GLU A 49 -7.98 -3.94 5.84
C GLU A 49 -7.62 -4.41 7.25
N GLY A 50 -6.43 -4.98 7.41
CA GLY A 50 -5.86 -5.35 8.70
C GLY A 50 -5.80 -4.18 9.68
N LEU A 51 -5.31 -3.03 9.23
CA LEU A 51 -5.26 -1.79 10.01
C LEU A 51 -6.67 -1.30 10.41
N GLY A 52 -7.65 -1.41 9.50
CA GLY A 52 -9.04 -1.11 9.80
C GLY A 52 -9.61 -2.02 10.89
N ARG A 53 -9.32 -3.32 10.83
CA ARG A 53 -9.71 -4.31 11.86
C ARG A 53 -9.01 -4.01 13.20
N GLN A 54 -7.75 -3.59 13.19
CA GLN A 54 -7.02 -3.15 14.39
C GLN A 54 -7.69 -1.92 15.02
N THR A 55 -8.00 -0.91 14.21
CA THR A 55 -8.73 0.28 14.63
C THR A 55 -10.09 -0.06 15.24
N ALA A 56 -10.83 -1.00 14.65
CA ALA A 56 -12.11 -1.46 15.20
C ALA A 56 -11.97 -2.09 16.61
N ARG A 57 -10.89 -2.84 16.87
CA ARG A 57 -10.61 -3.38 18.21
C ARG A 57 -10.35 -2.27 19.23
N MET A 58 -9.63 -1.22 18.84
CA MET A 58 -9.43 -0.03 19.68
C MET A 58 -10.76 0.66 19.99
N VAL A 59 -11.62 0.86 18.99
CA VAL A 59 -12.97 1.43 19.18
C VAL A 59 -13.82 0.60 20.14
N ILE A 60 -13.80 -0.73 20.03
CA ILE A 60 -14.52 -1.62 20.95
C ILE A 60 -14.06 -1.43 22.41
N ARG A 61 -12.77 -1.22 22.65
CA ARG A 61 -12.23 -0.94 23.99
C ARG A 61 -12.75 0.39 24.55
N VAL A 62 -12.79 1.43 23.72
CA VAL A 62 -13.38 2.73 24.10
C VAL A 62 -14.87 2.59 24.44
N LEU A 63 -15.62 1.86 23.61
CA LEU A 63 -17.05 1.59 23.85
C LEU A 63 -17.30 0.79 25.15
N LYS A 64 -16.30 0.02 25.62
CA LYS A 64 -16.32 -0.71 26.89
C LYS A 64 -15.87 0.13 28.10
N GLY A 65 -15.58 1.41 27.90
CA GLY A 65 -15.26 2.36 28.97
C GLY A 65 -13.77 2.68 29.15
N GLU A 66 -12.89 2.18 28.27
CA GLU A 66 -11.49 2.61 28.27
C GLU A 66 -11.38 4.07 27.82
N LYS A 67 -10.63 4.89 28.57
CA LYS A 67 -10.40 6.29 28.19
C LYS A 67 -9.33 6.38 27.12
N THR A 68 -9.58 7.19 26.08
CA THR A 68 -8.64 7.42 24.98
C THR A 68 -7.30 8.00 25.43
N GLU A 69 -7.26 8.79 26.51
CA GLU A 69 -6.03 9.33 27.09
C GLU A 69 -5.04 8.25 27.60
N ASN A 70 -5.54 7.04 27.88
CA ASN A 70 -4.75 5.89 28.33
C ASN A 70 -4.44 4.90 27.20
N MET A 71 -4.97 5.15 25.99
CA MET A 71 -4.82 4.25 24.85
C MET A 71 -3.65 4.73 23.97
N PRO A 72 -2.54 3.96 23.87
CA PRO A 72 -1.43 4.35 23.02
C PRO A 72 -1.81 4.30 21.54
N ALA A 73 -1.19 5.17 20.72
CA ALA A 73 -1.24 5.03 19.28
C ALA A 73 -0.50 3.74 18.85
N GLU A 74 -1.10 2.97 17.96
CA GLU A 74 -0.54 1.71 17.49
C GLU A 74 0.02 1.85 16.07
N LEU A 75 1.12 1.15 15.79
CA LEU A 75 1.59 0.95 14.42
C LEU A 75 0.82 -0.21 13.78
N PRO A 76 0.74 -0.27 12.43
CA PRO A 76 0.16 -1.41 11.75
C PRO A 76 0.85 -2.71 12.19
N GLU A 77 0.06 -3.68 12.65
CA GLU A 77 0.58 -4.99 13.08
C GLU A 77 1.12 -5.83 11.92
N LYS A 78 0.67 -5.56 10.71
CA LYS A 78 0.93 -6.38 9.52
C LYS A 78 1.37 -5.52 8.35
N LEU A 79 2.51 -5.87 7.77
CA LEU A 79 2.99 -5.36 6.50
C LEU A 79 2.98 -6.51 5.50
N GLU A 80 2.55 -6.24 4.28
CA GLU A 80 2.50 -7.22 3.21
C GLU A 80 3.12 -6.68 1.93
N LEU A 81 3.70 -7.59 1.15
CA LEU A 81 4.09 -7.32 -0.21
C LEU A 81 2.85 -7.41 -1.11
N HIS A 82 2.57 -6.33 -1.82
CA HIS A 82 1.56 -6.29 -2.88
C HIS A 82 2.26 -6.03 -4.20
N THR A 83 1.98 -6.87 -5.20
CA THR A 83 2.56 -6.76 -6.53
C THR A 83 1.47 -6.63 -7.59
N ASN A 84 1.73 -5.86 -8.65
CA ASN A 84 0.84 -5.75 -9.80
C ASN A 84 1.44 -6.50 -11.01
N LYS A 85 0.84 -7.66 -11.32
CA LYS A 85 1.25 -8.51 -12.46
C LYS A 85 1.04 -7.84 -13.81
N GLU A 86 -0.07 -7.12 -13.99
CA GLU A 86 -0.35 -6.40 -15.24
C GLU A 86 0.69 -5.31 -15.50
N MET A 87 1.09 -4.58 -14.46
CA MET A 87 2.16 -3.58 -14.57
C MET A 87 3.53 -4.21 -14.81
N ALA A 88 3.81 -5.37 -14.18
CA ALA A 88 5.03 -6.11 -14.42
C ALA A 88 5.15 -6.52 -15.89
N GLU A 89 4.08 -7.07 -16.48
CA GLU A 89 4.00 -7.40 -17.91
C GLU A 89 4.14 -6.16 -18.80
N ALA A 90 3.41 -5.08 -18.50
CA ALA A 90 3.48 -3.83 -19.27
C ALA A 90 4.86 -3.18 -19.25
N LEU A 91 5.63 -3.38 -18.17
CA LEU A 91 6.99 -2.87 -18.01
C LEU A 91 8.07 -3.88 -18.45
N GLY A 92 7.72 -5.13 -18.71
CA GLY A 92 8.67 -6.20 -19.02
C GLY A 92 9.56 -6.57 -17.85
N ILE A 93 9.02 -6.55 -16.63
CA ILE A 93 9.75 -6.82 -15.38
C ILE A 93 9.29 -8.17 -14.81
N ASP A 94 10.25 -9.01 -14.45
CA ASP A 94 9.98 -10.23 -13.70
C ASP A 94 9.87 -9.91 -12.20
N ILE A 95 8.66 -10.05 -11.65
CA ILE A 95 8.37 -9.85 -10.23
C ILE A 95 8.40 -11.14 -9.41
N SER A 96 8.62 -12.31 -10.02
CA SER A 96 8.71 -13.58 -9.30
C SER A 96 9.86 -13.62 -8.29
N VAL A 97 10.89 -12.80 -8.51
CA VAL A 97 12.00 -12.59 -7.57
C VAL A 97 11.58 -11.90 -6.27
N LEU A 98 10.41 -11.26 -6.24
CA LEU A 98 9.86 -10.60 -5.05
C LEU A 98 8.97 -11.55 -4.23
N ASP A 99 8.49 -12.64 -4.83
CA ASP A 99 7.65 -13.67 -4.17
C ASP A 99 8.47 -14.60 -3.25
N SER A 100 9.72 -14.26 -2.90
CA SER A 100 10.51 -15.03 -1.93
C SER A 100 9.88 -14.91 -0.54
N GLN A 101 9.04 -15.89 -0.24
CA GLN A 101 8.49 -16.21 1.07
C GLN A 101 9.65 -16.36 2.07
N GLU A 102 9.85 -15.38 2.93
CA GLU A 102 10.35 -15.57 4.30
C GLU A 102 9.22 -15.28 5.28
#